data_AF-A0A3P3TVW9-F1
#
_entry.id   AF-A0A3P3TVW9-F1
#
_cell.length_a   1.000
_cell.length_b   1.000
_cell.length_c   1.000
_cell.angle_alpha   90.00
_cell.angle_beta   90.00
_cell.angle_gamma   90.00
#
_symmetry.space_group_name_H-M   'P 1'
#
loop_
_entity.id
_entity.type
_entity.pdbx_description
1 polymer ?
#
loop_
_entity_poly.entity_id
_entity_poly.type
_entity_poly.pdbx_seq_one_letter_code
_entity_poly.pdbx_strand_id
1 'polypeptide(L)'
;MDITKQLDIQFSMAEKGRRLWLGLVEDNQLDLQDYVVLFPSDQPNINYYGLLYLNQFINNKRANKTVIVTSDGTVQKAYDYFTDKVTHCYLFNNDDIDSLLNFYRLYMFTNKLIIVSLDNFSGRTLGNLLNIRGITLEEIISLGIYQLREFKQEQPISFLGSNQALKDFFNLS
;
A
#
# COMPACT_ATOMS: atom_id res chain seq x y z
N MET A 1 -15.81 -17.52 24.77
CA MET A 1 -14.77 -16.59 24.32
C MET A 1 -15.08 -15.24 24.97
N ASP A 2 -14.14 -14.67 25.72
CA ASP A 2 -14.38 -13.46 26.54
C ASP A 2 -14.22 -12.21 25.68
N ILE A 3 -15.34 -11.54 25.41
CA ILE A 3 -15.42 -10.35 24.54
C ILE A 3 -14.52 -9.23 25.06
N THR A 4 -14.39 -9.10 26.38
CA THR A 4 -13.58 -8.05 27.03
C THR A 4 -12.11 -8.23 26.67
N LYS A 5 -11.59 -9.46 26.76
CA LYS A 5 -10.21 -9.77 26.39
C LYS A 5 -9.93 -9.52 24.91
N GLN A 6 -10.89 -9.77 24.03
CA GLN A 6 -10.72 -9.48 22.61
C GLN A 6 -10.66 -7.97 22.36
N LEU A 7 -11.51 -7.18 23.03
CA LEU A 7 -11.47 -5.72 22.93
C LEU A 7 -10.14 -5.17 23.43
N ASP A 8 -9.63 -5.66 24.56
CA ASP A 8 -8.33 -5.22 25.10
C ASP A 8 -7.17 -5.47 24.14
N ILE A 9 -7.16 -6.62 23.45
CA ILE A 9 -6.16 -6.94 22.42
C ILE A 9 -6.27 -5.94 21.26
N GLN A 10 -7.49 -5.68 20.77
CA GLN A 10 -7.71 -4.73 19.68
C GLN A 10 -7.27 -3.31 20.05
N PHE A 11 -7.57 -2.85 21.27
CA PHE A 11 -7.11 -1.55 21.75
C PHE A 11 -5.58 -1.47 21.85
N SER A 12 -4.93 -2.52 22.37
CA SER A 12 -3.47 -2.57 22.46
C SER A 12 -2.79 -2.50 21.08
N MET A 13 -3.33 -3.25 20.11
CA MET A 13 -2.86 -3.21 18.72
C MET A 13 -3.08 -1.83 18.09
N ALA A 14 -4.23 -1.20 18.35
CA ALA A 14 -4.51 0.14 17.82
C ALA A 14 -3.61 1.21 18.42
N GLU A 15 -3.30 1.15 19.72
CA GLU A 15 -2.33 2.04 20.36
C GLU A 15 -0.93 1.85 19.79
N LYS A 16 -0.52 0.60 19.51
CA LYS A 16 0.73 0.32 18.79
C LYS A 16 0.71 0.93 17.38
N GLY A 17 -0.37 0.71 16.61
CA GLY A 17 -0.55 1.29 15.29
C GLY A 17 -0.51 2.81 15.27
N ARG A 18 -1.11 3.46 16.28
CA ARG A 18 -1.05 4.91 16.48
C ARG A 18 0.38 5.39 16.69
N ARG A 19 1.16 4.72 17.54
CA ARG A 19 2.57 5.08 17.75
C ARG A 19 3.39 4.92 16.47
N LEU A 20 3.19 3.84 15.71
CA LEU A 20 3.85 3.63 14.42
C LEU A 20 3.51 4.74 13.43
N TRP A 21 2.23 5.12 13.33
CA TRP A 21 1.80 6.23 12.48
C TRP A 21 2.45 7.55 12.88
N LEU A 22 2.43 7.90 14.16
CA LEU A 22 3.05 9.14 14.65
C LEU A 22 4.56 9.15 14.39
N GLY A 23 5.24 8.03 14.57
CA GLY A 23 6.66 7.88 14.21
C GLY A 23 6.91 8.14 12.74
N LEU A 24 6.12 7.56 11.82
CA LEU A 24 6.24 7.83 10.38
C LEU A 24 6.07 9.31 10.05
N VAL A 25 5.10 9.98 10.69
CA VAL A 25 4.84 11.41 10.50
C VAL A 25 6.01 12.25 10.99
N GLU A 26 6.52 11.96 12.19
CA GLU A 26 7.63 12.70 12.80
C GLU A 26 8.95 12.49 12.03
N ASP A 27 9.31 11.24 11.75
CA ASP A 27 10.58 10.87 11.09
C ASP A 27 10.70 11.46 9.67
N ASN A 28 9.57 11.55 8.96
CA ASN A 28 9.54 12.04 7.58
C ASN A 28 9.07 13.48 7.47
N GLN A 29 8.69 14.11 8.60
CA GLN A 29 8.08 15.44 8.66
C GLN A 29 6.92 15.55 7.66
N LEU A 30 5.96 14.62 7.76
CA LEU A 30 4.84 14.53 6.84
C LEU A 30 3.83 15.65 7.10
N ASP A 31 3.39 16.32 6.04
CA ASP A 31 2.36 17.35 6.10
C ASP A 31 1.05 16.94 5.38
N LEU A 32 0.15 17.91 5.18
CA LEU A 32 -1.16 17.69 4.56
C LEU A 32 -1.10 17.36 3.06
N GLN A 33 0.04 17.53 2.39
CA GLN A 33 0.25 17.18 0.99
C GLN A 33 1.09 15.92 0.82
N ASP A 34 1.52 15.30 1.92
CA ASP A 34 2.31 14.08 1.89
C ASP A 34 1.44 12.82 2.04
N TYR A 35 1.96 11.71 1.55
CA TYR A 35 1.25 10.42 1.55
C TYR A 35 2.11 9.29 2.09
N VAL A 36 1.47 8.38 2.82
CA VAL A 36 2.00 7.07 3.15
C VAL A 36 1.24 6.04 2.31
N VAL A 37 1.97 5.25 1.52
CA VAL A 37 1.40 4.13 0.76
C VAL A 37 1.83 2.83 1.42
N LEU A 38 0.85 2.17 2.01
CA LEU A 38 1.01 0.91 2.70
C LEU A 38 0.73 -0.25 1.74
N PHE A 39 1.69 -1.18 1.64
CA PHE A 39 1.60 -2.43 0.90
C PHE A 39 1.56 -3.59 1.90
N PRO A 40 0.36 -3.94 2.41
CA PRO A 40 0.23 -5.02 3.39
C PRO A 40 -0.01 -6.38 2.73
N SER A 41 -0.14 -6.42 1.40
CA SER A 41 -0.51 -7.64 0.67
C SER A 41 0.72 -8.53 0.50
N ASP A 42 0.51 -9.82 0.69
CA ASP A 42 1.44 -10.89 0.34
C ASP A 42 1.30 -11.34 -1.12
N GLN A 43 0.35 -10.76 -1.87
CA GLN A 43 0.10 -11.11 -3.27
C GLN A 43 1.00 -10.28 -4.19
N PRO A 44 1.96 -10.92 -4.90
CA PRO A 44 2.97 -10.18 -5.66
C PRO A 44 2.40 -9.31 -6.78
N ASN A 45 1.32 -9.74 -7.43
CA ASN A 45 0.64 -9.01 -8.50
C ASN A 45 0.01 -7.70 -8.00
N ILE A 46 -0.63 -7.70 -6.82
CA ILE A 46 -1.18 -6.49 -6.20
C ILE A 46 -0.04 -5.51 -5.91
N ASN A 47 1.06 -6.00 -5.34
CA ASN A 47 2.22 -5.18 -5.03
C ASN A 47 2.87 -4.60 -6.29
N TYR A 48 3.01 -5.40 -7.35
CA TYR A 48 3.54 -4.99 -8.64
C TYR A 48 2.72 -3.85 -9.25
N TYR A 49 1.41 -4.05 -9.44
CA TYR A 49 0.56 -3.02 -10.01
C TYR A 49 0.42 -1.80 -9.10
N GLY A 50 0.45 -2.02 -7.78
CA GLY A 50 0.53 -0.94 -6.80
C GLY A 50 1.75 -0.05 -7.03
N LEU A 51 2.93 -0.62 -7.27
CA LEU A 51 4.13 0.16 -7.62
C LEU A 51 4.04 0.77 -9.02
N LEU A 52 3.55 0.01 -10.00
CA LEU A 52 3.43 0.45 -11.40
C LEU A 52 2.61 1.74 -11.54
N TYR A 53 1.47 1.81 -10.84
CA TYR A 53 0.58 2.98 -10.90
C TYR A 53 0.90 4.07 -9.86
N LEU A 54 1.91 3.87 -9.01
CA LEU A 54 2.22 4.80 -7.92
C LEU A 54 2.64 6.18 -8.44
N ASN A 55 3.44 6.25 -9.52
CA ASN A 55 3.88 7.52 -10.07
C ASN A 55 2.69 8.36 -10.59
N GLN A 56 1.71 7.73 -11.25
CA GLN A 56 0.49 8.42 -11.67
C GLN A 56 -0.28 8.98 -10.47
N PHE A 57 -0.40 8.21 -9.39
CA PHE A 57 -1.02 8.66 -8.15
C PHE A 57 -0.32 9.89 -7.57
N ILE A 58 1.00 9.84 -7.41
CA ILE A 58 1.83 10.93 -6.87
C ILE A 58 1.60 12.21 -7.70
N ASN A 59 1.64 12.08 -9.03
CA ASN A 59 1.45 13.20 -9.96
C ASN A 59 0.03 13.77 -9.90
N ASN A 60 -0.98 12.91 -9.85
CA ASN A 60 -2.38 13.32 -9.80
C ASN A 60 -2.73 14.04 -8.49
N LYS A 61 -2.17 13.57 -7.36
CA LYS A 61 -2.36 14.22 -6.05
C LYS A 61 -1.43 15.42 -5.83
N ARG A 62 -0.42 15.60 -6.70
CA ARG A 62 0.66 16.59 -6.53
C ARG A 62 1.32 16.43 -5.15
N ALA A 63 1.58 15.19 -4.77
CA ALA A 63 2.17 14.89 -3.47
C ALA A 63 3.60 15.45 -3.39
N ASN A 64 3.94 16.09 -2.27
CA ASN A 64 5.28 16.62 -2.05
C ASN A 64 6.26 15.50 -1.67
N LYS A 65 5.85 14.66 -0.71
CA LYS A 65 6.55 13.45 -0.29
C LYS A 65 5.62 12.26 -0.34
N THR A 66 6.19 11.11 -0.68
CA THR A 66 5.50 9.83 -0.61
C THR A 66 6.43 8.83 0.06
N VAL A 67 5.93 8.18 1.11
CA VAL A 67 6.64 7.14 1.86
C VAL A 67 5.94 5.82 1.63
N ILE A 68 6.71 4.76 1.37
CA ILE A 68 6.20 3.40 1.32
C ILE A 68 6.41 2.72 2.67
N VAL A 69 5.40 1.97 3.11
CA VAL A 69 5.51 1.02 4.21
C VAL A 69 5.08 -0.34 3.68
N THR A 70 5.87 -1.38 3.91
CA THR A 70 5.60 -2.73 3.41
C THR A 70 6.11 -3.79 4.37
N SER A 71 5.55 -5.00 4.33
CA SER A 71 6.19 -6.19 4.91
C SER A 71 6.87 -7.09 3.87
N ASP A 72 6.68 -6.79 2.58
CA ASP A 72 7.30 -7.50 1.47
C ASP A 72 8.67 -6.90 1.14
N GLY A 73 9.72 -7.65 1.43
CA GLY A 73 11.10 -7.27 1.10
C GLY A 73 11.36 -7.13 -0.40
N THR A 74 10.51 -7.68 -1.27
CA THR A 74 10.56 -7.49 -2.72
C THR A 74 10.14 -6.07 -3.09
N VAL A 75 9.05 -5.57 -2.51
CA VAL A 75 8.60 -4.17 -2.68
C VAL A 75 9.71 -3.20 -2.27
N GLN A 76 10.34 -3.43 -1.11
CA GLN A 76 11.43 -2.58 -0.64
C GLN A 76 12.63 -2.53 -1.60
N LYS A 77 12.90 -3.63 -2.32
CA LYS A 77 14.01 -3.72 -3.28
C LYS A 77 13.64 -3.25 -4.69
N ALA A 78 12.35 -3.11 -4.98
CA ALA A 78 11.86 -2.90 -6.34
C ALA A 78 11.30 -1.50 -6.58
N TYR A 79 10.85 -0.78 -5.54
CA TYR A 79 10.09 0.46 -5.72
C TYR A 79 10.81 1.55 -6.53
N ASP A 80 12.13 1.62 -6.42
CA ASP A 80 13.00 2.59 -7.10
C ASP A 80 13.08 2.38 -8.61
N TYR A 81 12.79 1.17 -9.10
CA TYR A 81 12.63 0.90 -10.53
C TYR A 81 11.35 1.49 -11.11
N PHE A 82 10.31 1.71 -10.28
CA PHE A 82 9.01 2.23 -10.72
C PHE A 82 8.91 3.75 -10.60
N THR A 83 9.55 4.34 -9.59
CA THR A 83 9.51 5.78 -9.38
C THR A 83 10.67 6.28 -8.55
N ASP A 84 11.18 7.45 -8.91
CA ASP A 84 12.18 8.23 -8.18
C ASP A 84 11.55 9.20 -7.15
N LYS A 85 10.22 9.22 -7.03
CA LYS A 85 9.47 10.20 -6.21
C LYS A 85 9.15 9.72 -4.80
N VAL A 86 9.48 8.47 -4.49
CA VAL A 86 9.32 7.91 -3.14
C VAL A 86 10.52 8.33 -2.31
N THR A 87 10.24 8.99 -1.18
CA THR A 87 11.28 9.52 -0.28
C THR A 87 11.92 8.42 0.55
N HIS A 88 11.14 7.44 1.00
CA HIS A 88 11.63 6.32 1.79
C HIS A 88 10.71 5.09 1.68
N CYS A 89 11.28 3.90 1.84
CA CYS A 89 10.54 2.64 1.93
C CYS A 89 10.90 1.88 3.22
N TYR A 90 9.97 1.88 4.18
CA TYR A 90 10.10 1.15 5.44
C TYR A 90 9.67 -0.31 5.27
N LEU A 91 10.53 -1.23 5.71
CA LEU A 91 10.18 -2.65 5.86
C LEU A 91 9.78 -2.92 7.31
N PHE A 92 8.49 -3.13 7.53
CA PHE A 92 7.91 -3.48 8.82
C PHE A 92 7.65 -4.99 8.88
N ASN A 93 7.62 -5.56 10.08
CA ASN A 93 7.13 -6.93 10.24
C ASN A 93 5.59 -6.96 10.11
N ASN A 94 5.02 -8.16 9.92
CA ASN A 94 3.58 -8.32 9.77
C ASN A 94 2.79 -7.82 11.00
N ASP A 95 3.30 -8.01 12.23
CA ASP A 95 2.62 -7.54 13.45
C ASP A 95 2.50 -6.00 13.49
N ASP A 96 3.49 -5.28 12.96
CA ASP A 96 3.48 -3.83 12.85
C ASP A 96 2.51 -3.36 11.77
N ILE A 97 2.48 -4.04 10.62
CA ILE A 97 1.49 -3.81 9.56
C ILE A 97 0.08 -4.01 10.11
N ASP A 98 -0.17 -5.13 10.78
CA ASP A 98 -1.49 -5.46 11.35
C ASP A 98 -1.92 -4.45 12.41
N SER A 99 -0.98 -3.97 13.23
CA SER A 99 -1.25 -2.93 14.22
C SER A 99 -1.67 -1.61 13.55
N LEU A 100 -0.96 -1.19 12.49
CA LEU A 100 -1.28 0.02 11.74
C LEU A 100 -2.64 -0.10 11.02
N LEU A 101 -2.90 -1.24 10.39
CA LEU A 101 -4.19 -1.55 9.77
C LEU A 101 -5.32 -1.53 10.80
N ASN A 102 -5.10 -2.12 11.98
CA ASN A 102 -6.10 -2.17 13.03
C ASN A 102 -6.44 -0.76 13.55
N PHE A 103 -5.42 0.07 13.78
CA PHE A 103 -5.64 1.47 14.16
C PHE A 103 -6.50 2.21 13.11
N TYR A 104 -6.16 2.10 11.84
CA TYR A 104 -6.92 2.74 10.76
C TYR A 104 -8.35 2.20 10.63
N ARG A 105 -8.59 0.91 10.90
CA ARG A 105 -9.93 0.31 10.89
C ARG A 105 -10.83 0.84 11.99
N LEU A 106 -10.29 1.05 13.20
CA LEU A 106 -11.05 1.61 14.32
C LEU A 106 -11.42 3.08 14.09
N TYR A 107 -10.53 3.84 13.45
CA TYR A 107 -10.73 5.25 13.16
C TYR A 107 -9.96 5.62 11.89
N MET A 108 -10.66 5.99 10.81
CA MET A 108 -10.03 6.47 9.57
C MET A 108 -9.50 7.89 9.78
N PHE A 109 -8.46 8.02 10.59
CA PHE A 109 -7.92 9.27 11.11
C PHE A 109 -7.30 10.17 10.02
N THR A 110 -7.07 9.65 8.83
CA THR A 110 -6.43 10.38 7.73
C THR A 110 -6.89 9.86 6.37
N ASN A 111 -6.88 10.74 5.37
CA ASN A 111 -6.99 10.37 3.96
C ASN A 111 -5.60 10.31 3.27
N LYS A 112 -4.53 10.41 4.04
CA LYS A 112 -3.13 10.38 3.59
C LYS A 112 -2.47 9.02 3.69
N LEU A 113 -3.15 8.04 4.29
CA LEU A 113 -2.76 6.65 4.27
C LEU A 113 -3.51 5.94 3.14
N ILE A 114 -2.78 5.54 2.10
CA ILE A 114 -3.30 4.73 0.99
C ILE A 114 -2.91 3.28 1.24
N ILE A 115 -3.86 2.36 1.15
CA ILE A 115 -3.65 0.95 1.47
C ILE A 115 -3.84 0.14 0.19
N VAL A 116 -2.75 -0.43 -0.31
CA VAL A 116 -2.67 -1.21 -1.54
C VAL A 116 -3.01 -2.67 -1.24
N SER A 117 -4.29 -2.95 -1.06
CA SER A 117 -4.80 -4.29 -0.79
C SER A 117 -6.24 -4.44 -1.27
N LEU A 118 -6.60 -5.64 -1.71
CA LEU A 118 -7.96 -6.00 -2.09
C LEU A 118 -8.75 -6.71 -0.99
N ASP A 119 -8.05 -7.42 -0.09
CA ASP A 119 -8.68 -8.38 0.82
C ASP A 119 -8.72 -7.92 2.29
N ASN A 120 -7.98 -6.85 2.65
CA ASN A 120 -7.74 -6.50 4.05
C ASN A 120 -8.56 -5.29 4.57
N PHE A 121 -9.66 -4.90 3.94
CA PHE A 121 -10.58 -3.89 4.49
C PHE A 121 -12.04 -4.33 4.44
N SER A 122 -12.63 -4.55 5.63
CA SER A 122 -14.06 -4.75 5.79
C SER A 122 -14.83 -3.58 5.17
N GLY A 123 -15.59 -3.85 4.11
CA GLY A 123 -16.37 -2.87 3.35
C GLY A 123 -15.81 -2.50 1.97
N ARG A 124 -14.58 -2.91 1.62
CA ARG A 124 -14.05 -2.75 0.26
C ARG A 124 -14.16 -4.08 -0.49
N THR A 125 -15.32 -4.30 -1.09
CA THR A 125 -15.56 -5.47 -1.96
C THR A 125 -14.94 -5.31 -3.36
N LEU A 126 -13.75 -4.70 -3.45
CA LEU A 126 -13.07 -4.47 -4.74
C LEU A 126 -12.56 -5.78 -5.34
N GLY A 127 -12.15 -6.74 -4.51
CA GLY A 127 -11.77 -8.08 -4.97
C GLY A 127 -12.91 -8.80 -5.72
N ASN A 128 -14.17 -8.59 -5.34
CA ASN A 128 -15.31 -9.18 -6.04
C ASN A 128 -15.60 -8.53 -7.41
N LEU A 129 -14.96 -7.42 -7.75
CA LEU A 129 -15.04 -6.81 -9.08
C LEU A 129 -14.08 -7.50 -10.07
N LEU A 130 -13.02 -8.17 -9.59
CA LEU A 130 -12.23 -9.07 -10.42
C LEU A 130 -13.19 -10.12 -10.97
N ASN A 131 -13.29 -10.22 -12.30
CA ASN A 131 -14.18 -11.10 -13.07
C ASN A 131 -15.60 -10.57 -13.37
N ILE A 132 -15.97 -9.36 -12.94
CA ILE A 132 -17.19 -8.71 -13.41
C ILE A 132 -16.84 -7.87 -14.65
N ARG A 133 -17.42 -8.21 -15.81
CA ARG A 133 -17.41 -7.37 -17.03
C ARG A 133 -16.02 -6.99 -17.57
N GLY A 134 -15.01 -7.86 -17.41
CA GLY A 134 -13.68 -7.63 -18.00
C GLY A 134 -12.82 -6.59 -17.26
N ILE A 135 -13.20 -6.19 -16.04
CA ILE A 135 -12.40 -5.31 -15.20
C ILE A 135 -11.09 -6.01 -14.82
N THR A 136 -9.97 -5.36 -15.11
CA THR A 136 -8.61 -5.83 -14.85
C THR A 136 -8.11 -5.44 -13.45
N LEU A 137 -7.10 -6.15 -12.96
CA LEU A 137 -6.44 -5.79 -11.70
C LEU A 137 -5.83 -4.39 -11.78
N GLU A 138 -5.26 -4.02 -12.92
CA GLU A 138 -4.71 -2.69 -13.20
C GLU A 138 -5.75 -1.57 -13.00
N GLU A 139 -6.96 -1.76 -13.54
CA GLU A 139 -8.07 -0.81 -13.37
C GLU A 139 -8.51 -0.71 -11.91
N ILE A 140 -8.54 -1.82 -11.18
CA ILE A 140 -8.91 -1.81 -9.76
C ILE A 140 -7.87 -1.07 -8.92
N ILE A 141 -6.58 -1.28 -9.17
CA ILE A 141 -5.51 -0.56 -8.46
C ILE A 141 -5.57 0.93 -8.81
N SER A 142 -5.58 1.28 -10.09
CA SER A 142 -5.55 2.67 -10.57
C SER A 142 -6.80 3.46 -10.18
N LEU A 143 -8.00 2.96 -10.48
CA LEU A 143 -9.26 3.66 -10.25
C LEU A 143 -9.80 3.41 -8.83
N GLY A 144 -9.72 2.17 -8.34
CA GLY A 144 -10.30 1.78 -7.07
C GLY A 144 -9.45 2.19 -5.87
N ILE A 145 -8.15 1.87 -5.89
CA ILE A 145 -7.24 2.17 -4.78
C ILE A 145 -6.69 3.60 -4.88
N TYR A 146 -6.08 3.95 -6.02
CA TYR A 146 -5.44 5.25 -6.20
C TYR A 146 -6.41 6.37 -6.59
N GLN A 147 -7.66 6.04 -6.92
CA GLN A 147 -8.69 7.01 -7.27
C GLN A 147 -8.23 7.98 -8.38
N LEU A 148 -7.56 7.44 -9.39
CA LEU A 148 -7.25 8.17 -10.61
C LEU A 148 -8.54 8.51 -11.35
N ARG A 149 -8.54 9.64 -12.07
CA ARG A 149 -9.75 10.11 -12.78
C ARG A 149 -10.09 9.25 -13.99
N GLU A 150 -9.07 8.70 -14.63
CA GLU A 150 -9.17 7.90 -15.84
C GLU A 150 -8.11 6.81 -15.80
N PHE A 151 -8.41 5.67 -16.43
CA PHE A 151 -7.45 4.60 -16.56
C PHE A 151 -6.51 4.91 -17.71
N LYS A 152 -5.21 4.92 -17.41
CA LYS A 152 -4.13 5.05 -18.38
C LYS A 152 -3.16 3.93 -18.16
N GLN A 153 -3.13 2.96 -19.07
CA GLN A 153 -2.26 1.81 -18.96
C GLN A 153 -0.79 2.24 -18.90
N GLU A 154 -0.07 1.71 -17.91
CA GLU A 154 1.38 1.86 -17.81
C GLU A 154 2.09 0.80 -18.63
N GLN A 155 3.30 1.11 -19.08
CA GLN A 155 4.15 0.12 -19.74
C GLN A 155 4.82 -0.77 -18.69
N PRO A 156 4.77 -2.11 -18.83
CA PRO A 156 5.48 -3.00 -17.94
C PRO A 156 6.98 -2.69 -17.89
N ILE A 157 7.55 -2.75 -16.68
CA ILE A 157 8.98 -2.52 -16.50
C ILE A 157 9.75 -3.81 -16.77
N SER A 158 10.70 -3.75 -17.70
CA SER A 158 11.62 -4.85 -17.98
C SER A 158 12.81 -4.83 -17.02
N PHE A 159 13.00 -5.90 -16.26
CA PHE A 159 14.16 -6.04 -15.37
C PHE A 159 15.22 -6.97 -15.96
N LEU A 160 16.42 -6.43 -16.22
CA LEU A 160 17.55 -7.17 -16.79
C LEU A 160 18.57 -7.66 -15.75
N GLY A 161 18.34 -7.39 -14.46
CA GLY A 161 19.26 -7.79 -13.38
C GLY A 161 19.23 -9.30 -13.11
N SER A 162 20.14 -9.78 -12.27
CA SER A 162 20.30 -11.22 -11.97
C SER A 162 19.51 -11.74 -10.77
N ASN A 163 18.92 -10.85 -9.96
CA ASN A 163 18.15 -11.24 -8.77
C ASN A 163 16.85 -11.95 -9.17
N GLN A 164 16.72 -13.23 -8.82
CA GLN A 164 15.59 -14.06 -9.23
C GLN A 164 14.25 -13.56 -8.66
N ALA A 165 14.20 -13.16 -7.38
CA ALA A 165 12.97 -12.67 -6.77
C ALA A 165 12.46 -11.40 -7.48
N LEU A 166 13.38 -10.50 -7.88
CA LEU A 166 13.01 -9.34 -8.69
C LEU A 166 12.57 -9.75 -10.09
N LYS A 167 13.29 -10.66 -10.77
CA LYS A 167 12.84 -11.16 -12.08
C LYS A 167 11.42 -11.71 -12.03
N ASP A 168 11.13 -12.54 -11.04
CA ASP A 168 9.81 -13.13 -10.87
C ASP A 168 8.76 -12.03 -10.66
N PHE A 169 9.07 -11.03 -9.84
CA PHE A 169 8.22 -9.87 -9.57
C PHE A 169 7.95 -9.02 -10.84
N PHE A 170 8.95 -8.78 -11.67
CA PHE A 170 8.80 -7.99 -12.90
C PHE A 170 8.13 -8.76 -14.05
N ASN A 171 8.13 -10.10 -14.00
CA ASN A 171 7.51 -10.97 -15.00
C ASN A 171 6.08 -11.39 -14.63
N LEU A 172 5.43 -10.74 -13.67
CA LEU A 172 4.05 -11.03 -13.24
C LEU A 172 2.98 -10.55 -14.24
N SER A 173 3.39 -9.95 -15.36
CA SER A 173 2.54 -9.46 -16.45
C SER A 173 1.99 -10.56 -17.34
#